data_AF-A0A930WQ29-F1
#
_entry.id   AF-A0A930WQ29-F1
#
_cell.length_a   1.000
_cell.length_b   1.000
_cell.length_c   1.000
_cell.angle_alpha   90.00
_cell.angle_beta   90.00
_cell.angle_gamma   90.00
#
_symmetry.space_group_name_H-M   'P 1'
#
loop_
_entity.id
_entity.type
_entity.pdbx_description
1 polymer ?
#
loop_
_entity_poly.entity_id
_entity_poly.type
_entity_poly.pdbx_seq_one_letter_code
_entity_poly.pdbx_strand_id
1 'polypeptide(L)'
;MKKQKFGILLLEILGILLFLLFLSPIVLLVINSAKSSADILADPLALPASFGQLWTNIVTIWKNPSINYPSSFLASTIITVISLFTITLFSALAAWGLVRY
;
A
#
# COMPACT_ATOMS: atom_id res chain seq x y z
N MET A 1 -7.91 16.71 36.38
CA MET A 1 -8.90 15.85 35.70
C MET A 1 -9.49 16.44 34.41
N LYS A 2 -10.14 17.62 34.39
CA LYS A 2 -10.72 18.19 33.14
C LYS A 2 -9.69 18.53 32.04
N LYS A 3 -8.52 19.09 32.39
CA LYS A 3 -7.44 19.38 31.44
C LYS A 3 -6.85 18.14 30.76
N GLN A 4 -6.77 17.01 31.48
CA GLN A 4 -6.31 15.73 30.93
C GLN A 4 -7.32 15.16 29.92
N LYS A 5 -8.62 15.24 30.19
CA LYS A 5 -9.67 14.81 29.26
C LYS A 5 -9.68 15.64 27.96
N PHE A 6 -9.41 16.94 28.04
CA PHE A 6 -9.30 17.80 26.85
C PHE A 6 -8.06 17.49 26.01
N GLY A 7 -6.92 17.23 26.64
CA GLY A 7 -5.70 16.83 25.92
C GLY A 7 -5.86 15.51 25.18
N ILE A 8 -6.55 14.53 25.77
CA ILE A 8 -6.85 13.25 25.13
C ILE A 8 -7.78 13.45 23.94
N LEU A 9 -8.86 14.23 24.09
CA LEU A 9 -9.78 14.54 22.98
C LEU A 9 -9.06 15.22 21.81
N LEU A 10 -8.15 16.15 22.08
CA LEU A 10 -7.34 16.80 21.05
C LEU A 10 -6.45 15.79 20.30
N LEU A 11 -5.81 14.87 21.04
CA LEU A 11 -4.98 13.81 20.46
C LEU A 11 -5.81 12.83 19.63
N GLU A 12 -7.03 12.50 20.06
CA GLU A 12 -7.95 11.65 19.28
C GLU A 12 -8.35 12.31 17.96
N ILE A 13 -8.74 13.59 17.99
CA ILE A 13 -9.08 14.35 16.77
C ILE A 13 -7.86 14.42 15.85
N LEU A 14 -6.69 14.75 16.38
CA LEU A 14 -5.45 14.79 15.60
C LEU A 14 -5.12 13.42 14.99
N GLY A 15 -5.29 12.34 15.76
CA GLY A 15 -5.08 10.97 15.30
C GLY A 15 -6.02 10.59 14.16
N ILE A 16 -7.30 10.94 14.25
CA ILE A 16 -8.28 10.72 13.17
C ILE A 16 -7.92 11.53 11.93
N LEU A 17 -7.55 12.80 12.08
CA LEU A 17 -7.15 13.65 10.96
C LEU A 17 -5.90 13.11 10.25
N LEU A 18 -4.89 12.70 11.01
CA LEU A 18 -3.68 12.07 10.46
C LEU A 18 -4.03 10.74 9.77
N PHE A 19 -4.89 9.92 10.38
CA PHE A 19 -5.36 8.68 9.76
C PHE A 19 -6.03 8.93 8.40
N LEU A 20 -6.97 9.87 8.33
CA LEU A 20 -7.65 10.23 7.08
C LEU A 20 -6.68 10.77 6.04
N LEU A 21 -5.73 11.61 6.46
CA LEU A 21 -4.69 12.15 5.59
C LEU A 21 -3.80 11.03 5.00
N PHE A 22 -3.34 10.10 5.84
CA PHE A 22 -2.52 8.97 5.42
C PHE A 22 -3.28 7.97 4.54
N LEU A 23 -4.58 7.79 4.79
CA LEU A 23 -5.41 6.89 4.00
C LEU A 23 -5.84 7.51 2.66
N SER A 24 -5.92 8.84 2.58
CA SER A 24 -6.37 9.56 1.37
C SER A 24 -5.63 9.15 0.08
N PRO A 25 -4.29 9.03 0.00
CA PRO A 25 -3.63 8.60 -1.23
C PRO A 25 -4.00 7.16 -1.63
N ILE A 26 -4.25 6.27 -0.67
CA ILE A 26 -4.65 4.88 -0.95
C ILE A 26 -6.06 4.85 -1.52
N VAL A 27 -6.99 5.64 -0.98
CA VAL A 27 -8.35 5.76 -1.50
C VAL A 27 -8.34 6.30 -2.94
N LEU A 28 -7.55 7.35 -3.19
CA LEU A 28 -7.40 7.92 -4.52
C LEU A 28 -6.76 6.95 -5.51
N LEU A 29 -5.77 6.16 -5.07
CA LEU A 29 -5.16 5.11 -5.91
C LEU A 29 -6.20 4.09 -6.37
N VAL A 30 -7.07 3.62 -5.46
CA VAL A 30 -8.12 2.63 -5.79
C VAL A 30 -9.15 3.23 -6.77
N ILE A 31 -9.61 4.45 -6.51
CA ILE A 31 -10.57 5.16 -7.38
C ILE A 31 -9.98 5.37 -8.78
N ASN A 32 -8.73 5.84 -8.86
CA ASN A 32 -8.09 6.13 -10.15
C ASN A 32 -7.70 4.85 -10.90
N SER A 33 -7.42 3.75 -10.21
CA SER A 33 -7.20 2.45 -10.85
C SER A 33 -8.45 1.93 -11.59
N ALA A 34 -9.64 2.41 -11.21
CA ALA A 34 -10.92 2.10 -11.87
C ALA A 34 -11.31 3.11 -12.97
N LYS A 35 -10.40 4.01 -13.38
CA LYS A 35 -10.65 5.03 -14.40
C LYS A 35 -9.79 4.80 -15.65
N SER A 36 -10.16 5.42 -16.76
CA SER A 36 -9.27 5.52 -17.92
C SER A 36 -8.18 6.58 -17.68
N SER A 37 -7.07 6.51 -18.41
CA SER A 37 -5.99 7.50 -18.28
C SER A 37 -6.46 8.94 -18.53
N ALA A 38 -7.41 9.14 -19.44
CA ALA A 38 -7.99 10.46 -19.72
C ALA A 38 -8.81 10.97 -18.53
N ASP A 39 -9.63 10.10 -17.91
CA ASP A 39 -10.49 10.47 -16.79
C ASP A 39 -9.68 10.80 -15.53
N ILE A 40 -8.54 10.13 -15.33
CA ILE A 40 -7.61 10.44 -14.21
C ILE A 40 -7.05 11.86 -14.36
N LEU A 41 -6.71 12.28 -15.59
CA LEU A 41 -6.17 13.61 -15.86
C LEU A 41 -7.23 14.71 -15.79
N ALA A 42 -8.47 14.39 -16.15
CA ALA A 42 -9.58 15.33 -16.15
C ALA A 42 -10.08 15.64 -14.72
N ASP A 43 -10.34 14.61 -13.92
CA ASP A 43 -10.76 14.76 -12.52
C ASP A 43 -10.28 13.57 -11.66
N PRO A 44 -9.18 13.73 -10.91
CA PRO A 44 -8.63 12.66 -10.08
C PRO A 44 -9.43 12.39 -8.80
N LEU A 45 -10.31 13.30 -8.38
CA LEU A 45 -11.11 13.16 -7.14
C LEU A 45 -12.51 12.61 -7.40
N ALA A 46 -13.01 12.70 -8.64
CA ALA A 46 -14.29 12.12 -9.03
C ALA A 46 -14.36 10.59 -8.80
N LEU A 47 -15.55 10.05 -8.62
CA LEU A 47 -15.76 8.61 -8.61
C LEU A 47 -15.68 8.03 -10.05
N PRO A 48 -15.31 6.75 -10.21
CA PRO A 48 -15.26 6.14 -11.54
C PRO A 48 -16.68 5.96 -12.11
N ALA A 49 -16.82 6.11 -13.42
CA ALA A 49 -18.10 5.88 -14.10
C ALA A 49 -18.55 4.40 -14.02
N SER A 50 -17.60 3.47 -13.97
CA SER A 50 -17.86 2.03 -13.80
C SER A 50 -16.71 1.37 -13.06
N PHE A 51 -17.01 0.71 -11.93
CA PHE A 51 -16.04 -0.11 -11.21
C PHE A 51 -15.56 -1.33 -12.02
N GLY A 52 -16.29 -1.75 -13.05
CA GLY A 52 -15.85 -2.82 -13.96
C GLY A 52 -14.57 -2.46 -14.74
N GLN A 53 -14.30 -1.17 -14.94
CA GLN A 53 -13.09 -0.69 -15.60
C GLN A 53 -11.81 -1.07 -14.83
N LEU A 54 -11.90 -1.21 -13.50
CA LEU A 54 -10.77 -1.69 -12.68
C LEU A 54 -10.27 -3.05 -13.16
N TRP A 55 -11.17 -3.99 -13.39
CA TRP A 55 -10.82 -5.32 -13.87
C TRP A 55 -10.22 -5.26 -15.27
N THR A 56 -10.80 -4.46 -16.16
CA THR A 56 -10.27 -4.22 -17.51
C THR A 56 -8.84 -3.67 -17.47
N ASN A 57 -8.56 -2.70 -16.60
CA ASN A 57 -7.23 -2.12 -16.44
C ASN A 57 -6.23 -3.15 -15.89
N ILE A 58 -6.62 -3.96 -14.90
CA ILE A 58 -5.79 -5.04 -14.36
C ILE A 58 -5.43 -6.04 -15.45
N VAL A 59 -6.43 -6.54 -16.20
CA VAL A 59 -6.20 -7.51 -17.29
C VAL A 59 -5.33 -6.92 -18.40
N THR A 60 -5.53 -5.64 -18.72
CA THR A 60 -4.73 -4.92 -19.70
C THR A 60 -3.26 -4.92 -19.29
N ILE A 61 -2.94 -4.51 -18.07
CA ILE A 61 -1.55 -4.47 -17.56
C ILE A 61 -0.96 -5.87 -17.50
N TRP A 62 -1.73 -6.85 -17.02
CA TRP A 62 -1.28 -8.25 -16.88
C TRP A 62 -0.90 -8.88 -18.22
N LYS A 63 -1.63 -8.56 -19.29
CA LYS A 63 -1.39 -9.10 -20.63
C LYS A 63 -0.51 -8.20 -21.50
N ASN A 64 -0.09 -7.03 -21.02
CA ASN A 64 0.70 -6.08 -21.81
C ASN A 64 2.16 -6.55 -21.93
N PRO A 65 2.64 -6.90 -23.15
CA PRO A 65 4.00 -7.37 -23.35
C PRO A 65 5.06 -6.30 -23.09
N SER A 66 4.72 -5.01 -23.21
CA SER A 66 5.64 -3.90 -22.94
C SER A 66 5.89 -3.68 -21.44
N ILE A 67 4.96 -4.09 -20.58
CA ILE A 67 5.09 -3.97 -19.12
C ILE A 67 5.67 -5.26 -18.51
N ASN A 68 5.36 -6.42 -19.11
CA ASN A 68 5.80 -7.74 -18.63
C ASN A 68 5.55 -7.94 -17.12
N TYR A 69 4.37 -7.50 -16.67
CA TYR A 69 4.00 -7.47 -15.25
C TYR A 69 4.11 -8.84 -14.53
N PRO A 70 3.68 -9.97 -15.12
CA PRO A 70 3.75 -11.28 -14.46
C PRO A 70 5.19 -11.69 -14.11
N SER A 71 6.16 -11.40 -15.00
CA SER A 71 7.57 -11.69 -14.76
C SER A 71 8.13 -10.83 -13.62
N SER A 72 7.85 -9.52 -13.64
CA SER A 72 8.28 -8.61 -12.58
C SER A 72 7.66 -8.95 -11.22
N PHE A 73 6.39 -9.35 -11.18
CA PHE A 73 5.71 -9.80 -9.97
C PHE A 73 6.37 -11.06 -9.39
N LEU A 74 6.66 -12.05 -10.24
CA LEU A 74 7.30 -13.29 -9.82
C LEU A 74 8.74 -13.05 -9.33
N ALA A 75 9.52 -12.25 -10.05
CA ALA A 75 10.88 -11.89 -9.63
C ALA A 75 10.88 -11.17 -8.27
N SER A 76 9.99 -10.19 -8.08
CA SER A 76 9.87 -9.45 -6.82
C SER A 76 9.45 -10.36 -5.66
N THR A 77 8.53 -11.29 -5.91
CA THR A 77 8.08 -12.27 -4.92
C THR A 77 9.21 -13.20 -4.50
N ILE A 78 9.95 -13.75 -5.48
CA ILE A 78 11.09 -14.64 -5.21
C ILE A 78 12.17 -13.91 -4.40
N ILE A 79 12.55 -12.70 -4.82
CA ILE A 79 13.55 -11.91 -4.10
C ILE A 79 13.07 -11.64 -2.66
N THR A 80 11.84 -11.19 -2.48
CA THR A 80 11.29 -10.87 -1.15
C THR A 80 11.28 -12.09 -0.22
N VAL A 81 10.81 -13.24 -0.71
CA VAL A 81 10.73 -14.47 0.10
C VAL A 81 12.12 -14.98 0.48
N ILE A 82 13.05 -15.05 -0.48
CA ILE A 82 14.41 -15.52 -0.22
C ILE A 82 15.15 -14.55 0.72
N SER A 83 15.00 -13.24 0.51
CA SER A 83 15.58 -12.22 1.38
C SER A 83 15.05 -12.32 2.80
N LEU A 84 13.73 -12.38 2.99
CA LEU A 84 13.13 -12.52 4.32
C LEU A 84 13.58 -13.80 5.03
N PHE A 85 13.59 -14.93 4.32
CA PHE A 85 14.04 -16.21 4.88
C PHE A 85 15.50 -16.12 5.34
N THR A 86 16.38 -15.62 4.48
CA THR A 86 17.82 -15.51 4.74
C THR A 86 18.09 -14.55 5.90
N ILE A 87 17.51 -13.35 5.85
CA ILE A 87 17.67 -12.33 6.90
C ILE A 87 17.17 -12.89 8.23
N THR A 88 15.99 -13.51 8.27
CA THR A 88 15.41 -14.05 9.50
C THR A 88 16.27 -15.17 10.08
N LEU A 89 16.73 -16.10 9.25
CA LEU A 89 17.57 -17.22 9.68
C LEU A 89 18.86 -16.71 10.33
N PHE A 90 19.61 -15.85 9.64
CA PHE A 90 20.88 -15.33 10.16
C PHE A 90 20.69 -14.38 11.34
N SER A 91 19.64 -13.54 11.33
CA SER A 91 19.33 -12.66 12.46
C SER A 91 18.98 -13.44 13.71
N ALA A 92 18.22 -14.54 13.59
CA ALA A 92 17.86 -15.40 14.71
C ALA A 92 19.09 -16.12 15.30
N LEU A 93 19.97 -16.65 14.45
CA LEU A 93 21.23 -17.29 14.89
C LEU A 93 22.16 -16.30 15.60
N ALA A 94 22.31 -15.09 15.07
CA ALA A 94 23.12 -14.04 15.69
C ALA A 94 22.52 -13.56 17.02
N ALA A 95 21.20 -13.34 17.08
CA ALA A 95 20.51 -12.95 18.31
C ALA A 95 20.64 -14.02 19.42
N TRP A 96 20.56 -15.30 19.07
CA TRP A 96 20.78 -16.39 20.02
C TRP A 96 22.20 -16.37 20.59
N GLY A 97 23.21 -16.16 19.74
CA GLY A 97 24.58 -15.97 20.19
C GLY A 97 24.70 -14.82 21.18
N LEU A 98 24.23 -13.63 20.83
CA LEU A 98 24.35 -12.43 21.67
C LEU A 98 23.62 -12.51 23.02
N VAL A 99 22.52 -13.25 23.11
CA VAL A 99 21.77 -13.42 24.37
C VAL A 99 22.40 -14.46 25.30
N ARG A 100 23.16 -15.41 24.75
CA ARG A 100 23.67 -16.56 25.48
C ARG A 100 25.18 -16.55 25.73
N TYR A 101 25.89 -15.56 25.18
CA TYR A 101 27.22 -15.13 25.60
C TYR A 101 27.11 -13.95 26.56
#